data_AF-A0A0K8TS91-F1
#
_entry.id   AF-A0A0K8TS91-F1
#
_cell.length_a   1.000
_cell.length_b   1.000
_cell.length_c   1.000
_cell.angle_alpha   90.00
_cell.angle_beta   90.00
_cell.angle_gamma   90.00
#
_symmetry.space_group_name_H-M   'P 1'
#
loop_
_entity.id
_entity.type
_entity.pdbx_description
1 polymer ?
#
loop_
_entity_poly.entity_id
_entity_poly.type
_entity_poly.pdbx_seq_one_letter_code
_entity_poly.pdbx_strand_id
1 'polypeptide(L)'
;LSMGALFGKSKKKISKVTEHDKAVLQLKKQRDSLKQYQKRIEQSLERDRELARKCLQTNRKDRAKLLLRKKKYQEKLLQNTDAQLENLEKLASDIEYAQVEQQVLDGLKAGNAALSKVHEVLTIEEVERILDETRDGVEKQREIDEVISGALTEEDEDAVLAELDALVSEEEAAKDLYEDEPEPKVDISEVLPDVPSDELPRQVKREKEPAKKVLIEA
;
A
#
# COMPACT_ATOMS: atom_id res chain seq x y z
N LEU A 1 37.90 24.11 51.81
CA LEU A 1 38.14 23.26 50.61
C LEU A 1 37.44 21.93 50.85
N SER A 2 36.22 21.76 50.32
CA SER A 2 35.58 20.44 50.25
C SER A 2 34.86 20.34 48.91
N MET A 3 35.13 19.23 48.24
CA MET A 3 35.14 19.04 46.80
C MET A 3 33.74 19.02 46.18
N GLY A 4 33.67 19.59 44.98
CA GLY A 4 32.46 19.72 44.18
C GLY A 4 31.80 18.38 43.85
N ALA A 5 30.48 18.37 43.98
CA ALA A 5 29.63 17.33 43.46
C ALA A 5 29.66 17.38 41.92
N LEU A 6 30.44 16.46 41.34
CA LEU A 6 30.46 16.15 39.92
C LEU A 6 29.08 15.62 39.50
N PHE A 7 28.25 16.52 39.02
CA PHE A 7 26.94 16.22 38.44
C PHE A 7 27.13 15.53 37.09
N GLY A 8 27.30 14.21 37.12
CA GLY A 8 27.27 13.35 35.94
C GLY A 8 25.86 13.34 35.36
N LYS A 9 25.60 14.22 34.38
CA LYS A 9 24.43 14.11 33.48
C LYS A 9 24.55 12.78 32.73
N SER A 10 23.83 11.75 33.21
CA SER A 10 23.68 10.52 32.46
C SER A 10 22.98 10.85 31.13
N LYS A 11 23.68 10.63 30.01
CA LYS A 11 23.09 10.61 28.67
C LYS A 11 21.89 9.64 28.75
N LYS A 12 20.66 10.18 28.73
CA LYS A 12 19.46 9.36 28.54
C LYS A 12 19.67 8.56 27.26
N LYS A 13 19.84 7.24 27.40
CA LYS A 13 19.82 6.34 26.25
C LYS A 13 18.48 6.58 25.57
N ILE A 14 18.51 7.20 24.39
CA ILE A 14 17.32 7.36 23.55
C ILE A 14 16.89 5.92 23.22
N SER A 15 15.84 5.45 23.88
CA SER A 15 15.37 4.09 23.71
C SER A 15 14.93 3.93 22.26
N LYS A 16 15.48 2.93 21.56
CA LYS A 16 15.02 2.46 20.24
C LYS A 16 13.57 1.93 20.23
N VAL A 17 12.85 2.12 21.34
CA VAL A 17 11.48 1.69 21.55
C VAL A 17 10.62 2.91 21.26
N THR A 18 9.86 2.84 20.18
CA THR A 18 8.91 3.89 19.80
C THR A 18 7.73 3.90 20.78
N GLU A 19 6.97 5.01 20.83
CA GLU A 19 5.74 5.06 21.62
C GLU A 19 4.72 4.00 21.14
N HIS A 20 4.76 3.65 19.85
CA HIS A 20 4.00 2.55 19.26
C HIS A 20 4.37 1.20 19.87
N ASP A 21 5.66 0.86 19.92
CA ASP A 21 6.13 -0.40 20.53
C ASP A 21 5.69 -0.54 21.99
N LYS A 22 5.66 0.58 22.73
CA LYS A 22 5.14 0.61 24.11
C LYS A 22 3.65 0.33 24.17
N ALA A 23 2.85 0.93 23.27
CA ALA A 23 1.42 0.69 23.18
C ALA A 23 1.10 -0.78 22.83
N VAL A 24 1.78 -1.34 21.82
CA VAL A 24 1.65 -2.75 21.44
C VAL A 24 2.04 -3.67 22.60
N LEU A 25 3.12 -3.37 23.32
CA LEU A 25 3.52 -4.14 24.49
C LEU A 25 2.46 -4.09 25.61
N GLN A 26 1.88 -2.92 25.87
CA GLN A 26 0.82 -2.76 26.87
C GLN A 26 -0.42 -3.59 26.49
N LEU A 27 -0.85 -3.55 25.24
CA LEU A 27 -1.96 -4.34 24.74
C LEU A 27 -1.69 -5.85 24.86
N LYS A 28 -0.48 -6.29 24.50
CA LYS A 28 -0.07 -7.70 24.66
C LYS A 28 -0.09 -8.13 26.12
N LYS A 29 0.41 -7.31 27.05
CA LYS A 29 0.35 -7.58 28.49
C LYS A 29 -1.09 -7.67 29.00
N GLN A 30 -1.97 -6.77 28.58
CA GLN A 30 -3.39 -6.80 28.96
C GLN A 30 -4.07 -8.06 28.43
N ARG A 31 -3.84 -8.42 27.16
CA ARG A 31 -4.34 -9.66 26.57
C ARG A 31 -3.90 -10.89 27.37
N ASP A 32 -2.61 -10.97 27.71
CA ASP A 32 -2.08 -12.11 28.47
C ASP A 32 -2.66 -12.16 29.89
N SER A 33 -2.87 -11.01 30.53
CA SER A 33 -3.55 -10.92 31.83
C SER A 33 -5.01 -11.37 31.74
N LEU A 34 -5.74 -11.01 30.68
CA LEU A 34 -7.12 -11.47 30.46
C LEU A 34 -7.18 -12.97 30.20
N LYS A 35 -6.25 -13.54 29.42
CA LYS A 35 -6.15 -15.00 29.22
C LYS A 35 -5.89 -15.75 30.53
N GLN A 36 -5.03 -15.21 31.40
CA GLN A 36 -4.82 -15.79 32.72
C GLN A 36 -6.09 -15.70 33.59
N TYR A 37 -6.81 -14.58 33.50
CA TYR A 37 -8.06 -14.38 34.24
C TYR A 37 -9.15 -15.35 33.77
N GLN A 38 -9.30 -15.52 32.45
CA GLN A 38 -10.18 -16.52 31.81
C GLN A 38 -9.92 -17.92 32.36
N LYS A 39 -8.66 -18.36 32.34
CA LYS A 39 -8.27 -19.68 32.89
C LYS A 39 -8.61 -19.84 34.37
N ARG A 40 -8.46 -18.79 35.18
CA ARG A 40 -8.85 -18.81 36.60
C ARG A 40 -10.36 -18.94 36.78
N ILE A 41 -11.16 -18.26 35.95
CA ILE A 41 -12.62 -18.37 35.97
C ILE A 41 -13.06 -19.78 35.56
N GLU A 42 -12.47 -20.35 34.51
CA GLU A 42 -12.78 -21.71 34.06
C GLU A 42 -12.52 -22.76 35.15
N GLN A 43 -11.36 -22.68 35.82
CA GLN A 43 -11.06 -23.53 36.98
C GLN A 43 -12.04 -23.34 38.14
N SER A 44 -12.52 -22.11 38.35
CA SER A 44 -13.54 -21.79 39.36
C SER A 44 -14.91 -22.37 39.00
N LEU A 45 -15.29 -22.30 37.72
CA LEU A 45 -16.51 -22.89 37.18
C LEU A 45 -16.52 -24.41 37.32
N GLU A 46 -15.39 -25.07 37.05
CA GLU A 46 -15.26 -26.52 37.21
C GLU A 46 -15.42 -26.94 38.68
N ARG A 47 -14.74 -26.24 39.60
CA ARG A 47 -14.92 -26.44 41.05
C ARG A 47 -16.37 -26.20 41.50
N ASP A 48 -17.00 -25.12 41.05
CA ASP A 48 -18.39 -24.81 41.39
C ASP A 48 -19.36 -25.86 40.81
N ARG A 49 -19.07 -26.46 39.64
CA ARG A 49 -19.82 -27.59 39.06
C ARG A 49 -19.72 -28.85 39.92
N GLU A 50 -18.51 -29.22 40.37
CA GLU A 50 -18.32 -30.37 41.26
C GLU A 50 -19.00 -30.18 42.61
N LEU A 51 -18.88 -28.98 43.20
CA LEU A 51 -19.54 -28.64 44.46
C LEU A 51 -21.06 -28.69 44.32
N ALA A 52 -21.59 -28.22 43.19
CA ALA A 52 -23.02 -28.32 42.90
C ALA A 52 -23.48 -29.78 42.82
N ARG A 53 -22.72 -30.66 42.14
CA ARG A 53 -23.01 -32.11 42.08
C ARG A 53 -23.02 -32.74 43.48
N LYS A 54 -22.03 -32.45 44.33
CA LYS A 54 -21.96 -32.93 45.73
C LYS A 54 -23.12 -32.41 46.59
N CYS A 55 -23.54 -31.15 46.39
CA CYS A 55 -24.70 -30.59 47.10
C CYS A 55 -26.03 -31.24 46.69
N LEU A 56 -26.17 -31.63 45.42
CA LEU A 56 -27.34 -32.37 44.94
C LEU A 56 -27.42 -33.77 45.55
N GLN A 57 -26.28 -34.49 45.65
CA GLN A 57 -26.21 -35.81 46.29
C GLN A 57 -26.58 -35.76 47.78
N THR A 58 -26.26 -34.66 48.46
CA THR A 58 -26.57 -34.46 49.89
C THR A 58 -27.94 -33.81 50.14
N ASN A 59 -28.82 -33.75 49.12
CA ASN A 59 -30.17 -33.16 49.16
C ASN A 59 -30.25 -31.68 49.58
N ARG A 60 -29.12 -30.94 49.53
CA ARG A 60 -29.06 -29.51 49.89
C ARG A 60 -29.38 -28.61 48.70
N LYS A 61 -30.66 -28.56 48.33
CA LYS A 61 -31.17 -27.86 47.13
C LYS A 61 -30.88 -26.35 47.13
N ASP A 62 -31.00 -25.67 48.27
CA ASP A 62 -30.76 -24.21 48.35
C ASP A 62 -29.31 -23.83 48.10
N ARG A 63 -28.36 -24.62 48.62
CA ARG A 63 -26.93 -24.44 48.34
C ARG A 63 -26.60 -24.73 46.87
N ALA A 64 -27.20 -25.76 46.29
CA ALA A 64 -27.04 -26.04 44.87
C ALA A 64 -27.55 -24.89 44.00
N LYS A 65 -28.70 -24.29 44.33
CA LYS A 65 -29.25 -23.12 43.63
C LYS A 65 -28.34 -21.89 43.72
N LEU A 66 -27.73 -21.64 44.87
CA LEU A 66 -26.74 -20.56 45.05
C LEU A 66 -25.51 -20.78 44.14
N LEU A 67 -24.95 -22.00 44.12
CA LEU A 67 -23.81 -22.35 43.28
C LEU A 67 -24.12 -22.21 41.79
N LEU A 68 -25.31 -22.62 41.36
CA LEU A 68 -25.75 -22.43 39.97
C LEU A 68 -25.91 -20.96 39.59
N ARG A 69 -26.39 -20.10 40.50
CA ARG A 69 -26.43 -18.64 40.28
C ARG A 69 -25.02 -18.06 40.14
N LYS A 70 -24.10 -18.47 41.02
CA LYS A 70 -22.68 -18.07 40.96
C LYS A 70 -22.03 -18.51 39.64
N LYS A 71 -22.29 -19.74 39.21
CA LYS A 71 -21.86 -20.28 37.93
C LYS A 71 -22.35 -19.42 36.76
N LYS A 72 -23.65 -19.10 36.71
CA LYS A 72 -24.22 -18.26 35.63
C LYS A 72 -23.61 -16.85 35.60
N TYR A 73 -23.31 -16.27 36.76
CA TYR A 73 -22.61 -14.98 36.84
C TYR A 73 -21.19 -15.05 36.29
N GLN A 74 -20.43 -16.10 36.64
CA GLN A 74 -19.08 -16.34 36.12
C GLN A 74 -19.09 -16.60 34.61
N GLU A 75 -20.08 -17.33 34.08
CA GLU A 75 -20.24 -17.54 32.63
C GLU A 75 -20.48 -16.22 31.90
N LYS A 76 -21.30 -15.32 32.45
CA LYS A 76 -21.47 -13.97 31.88
C LYS A 76 -20.17 -13.16 31.93
N LEU A 77 -19.41 -13.28 33.02
CA LEU A 77 -18.12 -12.60 33.14
C LEU A 77 -17.09 -13.14 32.14
N LEU A 78 -17.12 -14.45 31.86
CA LEU A 78 -16.32 -15.09 30.83
C LEU A 78 -16.66 -14.53 29.45
N GLN A 79 -17.95 -14.51 29.09
CA GLN A 79 -18.42 -13.93 27.82
C GLN A 79 -17.99 -12.47 27.64
N ASN A 80 -18.11 -11.65 28.69
CA ASN A 80 -17.64 -10.27 28.63
C ASN A 80 -16.11 -10.19 28.45
N THR A 81 -15.37 -11.10 29.08
CA THR A 81 -13.90 -11.18 28.95
C THR A 81 -13.49 -11.58 27.54
N ASP A 82 -14.18 -12.56 26.95
CA ASP A 82 -13.96 -13.00 25.57
C ASP A 82 -14.23 -11.86 24.58
N ALA A 83 -15.32 -11.12 24.75
CA ALA A 83 -15.62 -9.95 23.93
C ALA A 83 -14.56 -8.84 24.06
N GLN A 84 -14.06 -8.59 25.29
CA GLN A 84 -12.97 -7.64 25.51
C GLN A 84 -11.66 -8.11 24.85
N LEU A 85 -11.39 -9.41 24.87
CA LEU A 85 -10.20 -9.99 24.24
C LEU A 85 -10.26 -9.84 22.72
N GLU A 86 -11.42 -10.08 22.11
CA GLU A 86 -11.67 -9.85 20.69
C GLU A 86 -11.44 -8.38 20.31
N ASN A 87 -11.94 -7.45 21.14
CA ASN A 87 -11.76 -6.01 20.91
C ASN A 87 -10.28 -5.60 21.03
N LEU A 88 -9.52 -6.18 21.96
CA LEU A 88 -8.08 -5.94 22.08
C LEU A 88 -7.29 -6.48 20.89
N GLU A 89 -7.70 -7.64 20.35
CA GLU A 89 -7.08 -8.22 19.16
C GLU A 89 -7.36 -7.36 17.91
N LYS A 90 -8.59 -6.86 17.76
CA LYS A 90 -8.92 -5.87 16.71
C LYS A 90 -8.08 -4.60 16.85
N LEU A 91 -8.04 -4.01 18.05
CA LEU A 91 -7.26 -2.79 18.30
C LEU A 91 -5.76 -2.98 18.02
N ALA A 92 -5.20 -4.14 18.35
CA ALA A 92 -3.81 -4.45 18.03
C ALA A 92 -3.58 -4.50 16.52
N SER A 93 -4.48 -5.14 15.76
CA SER A 93 -4.44 -5.17 14.30
C SER A 93 -4.58 -3.77 13.69
N ASP A 94 -5.47 -2.94 14.22
CA ASP A 94 -5.69 -1.58 13.76
C ASP A 94 -4.45 -0.71 13.96
N ILE A 95 -3.73 -0.89 15.09
CA ILE A 95 -2.48 -0.18 15.37
C ILE A 95 -1.35 -0.63 14.44
N GLU A 96 -1.29 -1.92 14.08
CA GLU A 96 -0.34 -2.44 13.09
C GLU A 96 -0.65 -1.87 11.70
N TYR A 97 -1.93 -1.79 11.33
CA TYR A 97 -2.37 -1.18 10.07
C TYR A 97 -2.03 0.31 10.01
N ALA A 98 -2.32 1.07 11.08
CA ALA A 98 -2.00 2.49 11.16
C ALA A 98 -0.48 2.77 11.03
N GLN A 99 0.37 1.83 11.47
CA GLN A 99 1.82 1.94 11.27
C GLN A 99 2.21 1.82 9.81
N VAL A 100 1.58 0.90 9.07
CA VAL A 100 1.78 0.77 7.62
C VAL A 100 1.26 2.02 6.91
N GLU A 101 0.10 2.53 7.29
CA GLU A 101 -0.47 3.77 6.74
C GLU A 101 0.47 4.96 6.95
N GLN A 102 1.08 5.08 8.13
CA GLN A 102 2.09 6.11 8.40
C GLN A 102 3.31 5.95 7.47
N GLN A 103 3.80 4.74 7.25
CA GLN A 103 4.92 4.49 6.33
C GLN A 103 4.57 4.86 4.89
N VAL A 104 3.35 4.55 4.44
CA VAL A 104 2.85 4.94 3.11
C VAL A 104 2.80 6.47 2.99
N LEU A 105 2.25 7.16 3.99
CA LEU A 105 2.21 8.63 4.00
C LEU A 105 3.60 9.25 3.97
N ASP A 106 4.55 8.71 4.71
CA ASP A 106 5.93 9.20 4.71
C ASP A 106 6.63 8.91 3.36
N GLY A 107 6.33 7.78 2.73
CA GLY A 107 6.74 7.47 1.36
C GLY A 107 6.16 8.45 0.33
N LEU A 108 4.88 8.80 0.44
CA LEU A 108 4.22 9.79 -0.42
C LEU A 108 4.83 11.19 -0.22
N LYS A 109 5.14 11.60 1.01
CA LYS A 109 5.84 12.87 1.28
C LYS A 109 7.23 12.88 0.66
N ALA A 110 7.99 11.80 0.78
CA ALA A 110 9.31 11.68 0.15
C ALA A 110 9.22 11.73 -1.38
N GLY A 111 8.23 11.04 -1.97
CA GLY A 111 7.95 11.09 -3.40
C GLY A 111 7.55 12.49 -3.87
N ASN A 112 6.68 13.18 -3.13
CA ASN A 112 6.29 14.56 -3.44
C ASN A 112 7.49 15.52 -3.34
N ALA A 113 8.34 15.39 -2.31
CA ALA A 113 9.57 16.17 -2.19
C ALA A 113 10.55 15.90 -3.34
N ALA A 114 10.65 14.65 -3.81
CA ALA A 114 11.45 14.31 -4.98
C ALA A 114 10.87 14.93 -6.27
N LEU A 115 9.55 14.87 -6.45
CA LEU A 115 8.87 15.48 -7.57
C LEU A 115 9.05 17.01 -7.58
N SER A 116 8.91 17.66 -6.43
CA SER A 116 9.15 19.11 -6.30
C SER A 116 10.58 19.48 -6.67
N LYS A 117 11.58 18.69 -6.29
CA LYS A 117 12.97 18.91 -6.72
C LYS A 117 13.16 18.72 -8.22
N VAL A 118 12.49 17.75 -8.83
CA VAL A 118 12.52 17.58 -10.29
C VAL A 118 11.87 18.79 -10.97
N HIS A 119 10.76 19.29 -10.44
CA HIS A 119 10.11 20.51 -10.95
C HIS A 119 10.97 21.76 -10.72
N GLU A 120 11.75 21.83 -9.65
CA GLU A 120 12.74 22.89 -9.39
C GLU A 120 13.93 22.84 -10.36
N VAL A 121 14.30 21.67 -10.89
CA VAL A 121 15.36 21.53 -11.90
C VAL A 121 14.82 21.80 -13.30
N LEU A 122 13.59 21.38 -13.58
CA LEU A 122 12.85 21.70 -14.81
C LEU A 122 12.28 23.13 -14.80
N THR A 123 12.84 24.02 -13.98
CA THR A 123 12.31 25.36 -13.78
C THR A 123 12.19 26.11 -15.08
N ILE A 124 11.19 27.01 -15.06
CA ILE A 124 10.78 27.97 -16.08
C ILE A 124 11.93 28.50 -16.95
N GLU A 125 13.15 28.69 -16.44
CA GLU A 125 14.32 29.11 -17.23
C GLU A 125 14.70 28.17 -18.38
N GLU A 126 14.58 26.85 -18.21
CA GLU A 126 14.84 25.89 -19.29
C GLU A 126 13.68 25.84 -20.28
N VAL A 127 12.46 26.06 -19.81
CA VAL A 127 11.27 26.17 -20.66
C VAL A 127 11.27 27.49 -21.44
N GLU A 128 11.62 28.61 -20.82
CA GLU A 128 11.77 29.94 -21.43
C GLU A 128 12.89 29.92 -22.46
N ARG A 129 14.05 29.33 -22.14
CA ARG A 129 15.14 29.15 -23.10
C ARG A 129 14.73 28.30 -24.30
N ILE A 130 14.02 27.19 -24.10
CA ILE A 130 13.52 26.37 -25.22
C ILE A 130 12.50 27.15 -26.06
N LEU A 131 11.63 27.94 -25.44
CA LEU A 131 10.65 28.77 -26.14
C LEU A 131 11.32 29.91 -26.91
N ASP A 132 12.33 30.56 -26.34
CA ASP A 132 13.13 31.61 -27.00
C ASP A 132 13.94 31.02 -28.15
N GLU A 133 14.63 29.88 -27.96
CA GLU A 133 15.36 29.17 -29.03
C GLU A 133 14.41 28.74 -30.16
N THR A 134 13.19 28.29 -29.82
CA THR A 134 12.16 27.93 -30.82
C THR A 134 11.68 29.17 -31.57
N ARG A 135 11.48 30.29 -30.88
CA ARG A 135 11.04 31.55 -31.48
C ARG A 135 12.10 32.11 -32.42
N ASP A 136 13.36 32.14 -31.99
CA ASP A 136 14.50 32.56 -32.83
C ASP A 136 14.64 31.65 -34.06
N GLY A 137 14.43 30.34 -33.90
CA GLY A 137 14.40 29.39 -35.01
C GLY A 137 13.29 29.68 -36.02
N VAL A 138 12.09 30.03 -35.55
CA VAL A 138 10.96 30.43 -36.41
C VAL A 138 11.22 31.76 -37.09
N GLU A 139 11.77 32.75 -36.39
CA GLU A 139 12.13 34.05 -36.98
C GLU A 139 13.22 33.91 -38.04
N LYS A 140 14.22 33.05 -37.80
CA LYS A 140 15.26 32.73 -38.80
C LYS A 140 14.70 31.98 -39.99
N GLN A 141 13.76 31.06 -39.79
CA GLN A 141 13.05 30.40 -40.89
C GLN A 141 12.30 31.43 -41.74
N ARG A 142 11.60 32.38 -41.09
CA ARG A 142 10.92 33.47 -41.80
C ARG A 142 11.88 34.37 -42.55
N GLU A 143 13.02 34.72 -41.97
CA GLU A 143 14.07 35.49 -42.66
C GLU A 143 14.60 34.72 -43.89
N ILE A 144 14.81 33.41 -43.76
CA ILE A 144 15.18 32.55 -44.88
C ILE A 144 14.07 32.54 -45.94
N ASP A 145 12.81 32.39 -45.54
CA ASP A 145 11.66 32.39 -46.46
C ASP A 145 11.53 33.75 -47.17
N GLU A 146 11.74 34.87 -46.48
CA GLU A 146 11.73 36.24 -47.05
C GLU A 146 12.91 36.48 -48.00
N VAL A 147 14.10 35.97 -47.68
CA VAL A 147 15.28 36.08 -48.57
C VAL A 147 15.11 35.21 -49.81
N ILE A 148 14.57 33.99 -49.66
CA ILE A 148 14.33 33.09 -50.79
C ILE A 148 13.22 33.65 -51.69
N SER A 149 12.11 34.11 -51.13
CA SER A 149 11.02 34.73 -51.91
C SER A 149 11.43 36.05 -52.55
N GLY A 150 12.22 36.88 -51.86
CA GLY A 150 12.71 38.15 -52.41
C GLY A 150 13.80 38.00 -53.48
N ALA A 151 14.44 36.84 -53.59
CA ALA A 151 15.47 36.54 -54.59
C ALA A 151 14.93 35.88 -55.87
N LEU A 152 13.68 35.39 -55.84
CA LEU A 152 13.05 34.68 -56.93
C LEU A 152 12.33 35.67 -57.87
N THR A 153 12.38 35.45 -59.18
CA THR A 153 11.63 36.27 -60.15
C THR A 153 10.24 35.69 -60.40
N GLU A 154 9.28 36.47 -60.93
CA GLU A 154 7.93 35.97 -61.25
C GLU A 154 7.97 34.75 -62.20
N GLU A 155 8.93 34.70 -63.14
CA GLU A 155 9.10 33.55 -64.04
C GLU A 155 9.62 32.29 -63.31
N ASP A 156 10.47 32.48 -62.29
CA ASP A 156 10.97 31.38 -61.45
C ASP A 156 9.88 30.87 -60.49
N GLU A 157 9.01 31.76 -59.98
CA GLU A 157 7.84 31.40 -59.16
C GLU A 157 6.83 30.56 -59.96
N ASP A 158 6.53 30.94 -61.21
CA ASP A 158 5.66 30.17 -62.10
C ASP A 158 6.23 28.78 -62.42
N ALA A 159 7.56 28.67 -62.58
CA ALA A 159 8.23 27.38 -62.79
C ALA A 159 8.16 26.47 -61.55
N VAL A 160 8.35 27.04 -60.35
CA VAL A 160 8.23 26.31 -59.07
C VAL A 160 6.79 25.86 -58.83
N LEU A 161 5.78 26.69 -59.15
CA LEU A 161 4.37 26.32 -59.05
C LEU A 161 4.02 25.16 -59.99
N ALA A 162 4.52 25.20 -61.23
CA ALA A 162 4.32 24.10 -62.18
C ALA A 162 4.97 22.78 -61.72
N GLU A 163 6.16 22.85 -61.11
CA GLU A 163 6.82 21.67 -60.53
C GLU A 163 6.06 21.15 -59.30
N LEU A 164 5.57 22.04 -58.44
CA LEU A 164 4.75 21.69 -57.28
C LEU A 164 3.45 20.99 -57.69
N ASP A 165 2.74 21.52 -58.68
CA ASP A 165 1.51 20.93 -59.22
C ASP A 165 1.76 19.53 -59.83
N ALA A 166 2.92 19.34 -60.48
CA ALA A 166 3.32 18.04 -60.99
C ALA A 166 3.57 17.02 -59.87
N LEU A 167 4.24 17.42 -58.78
CA LEU A 167 4.49 16.58 -57.61
C LEU A 167 3.19 16.24 -56.85
N VAL A 168 2.28 17.20 -56.70
CA VAL A 168 0.97 16.96 -56.10
C VAL A 168 0.16 15.98 -56.94
N SER A 169 0.14 16.16 -58.26
CA SER A 169 -0.54 15.22 -59.17
C SER A 169 0.07 13.82 -59.14
N GLU A 170 1.39 13.70 -58.99
CA GLU A 170 2.09 12.41 -58.84
C GLU A 170 1.75 11.75 -57.50
N GLU A 171 1.68 12.51 -56.40
CA GLU A 171 1.28 11.99 -55.08
C GLU A 171 -0.20 11.61 -55.02
N GLU A 172 -1.09 12.37 -55.66
CA GLU A 172 -2.51 12.05 -55.80
C GLU A 172 -2.72 10.82 -56.67
N ALA A 173 -2.03 10.71 -57.82
CA ALA A 173 -2.05 9.51 -58.64
C ALA A 173 -1.48 8.28 -57.89
N ALA A 174 -0.49 8.48 -57.01
CA ALA A 174 0.01 7.43 -56.13
C ALA A 174 -1.00 7.03 -55.04
N LYS A 175 -1.84 7.94 -54.54
CA LYS A 175 -2.93 7.65 -53.60
C LYS A 175 -4.10 6.93 -54.26
N ASP A 176 -4.47 7.31 -55.48
CA ASP A 176 -5.55 6.67 -56.26
C ASP A 176 -5.23 5.21 -56.63
N LEU A 177 -3.94 4.84 -56.72
CA LEU A 177 -3.50 3.44 -56.91
C LEU A 177 -3.74 2.54 -55.69
N TYR A 178 -4.06 3.10 -54.52
CA TYR A 178 -4.39 2.36 -53.29
C TYR A 178 -5.89 2.31 -52.97
N GLU A 179 -6.77 2.98 -53.74
CA GLU A 179 -8.22 3.01 -53.46
C GLU A 179 -9.03 1.89 -54.18
N ASP A 180 -8.42 1.13 -55.11
CA ASP A 180 -9.15 0.15 -55.94
C ASP A 180 -9.03 -1.31 -55.47
N GLU A 181 -8.53 -1.57 -54.25
CA GLU A 181 -8.61 -2.89 -53.63
C GLU A 181 -9.78 -2.92 -52.64
N PRO A 182 -10.86 -3.69 -52.88
CA PRO A 182 -11.96 -3.77 -51.94
C PRO A 182 -11.43 -4.33 -50.63
N GLU A 183 -11.45 -3.51 -49.56
CA GLU A 183 -11.02 -3.93 -48.23
C GLU A 183 -11.63 -5.30 -47.90
N PRO A 184 -10.81 -6.34 -47.62
CA PRO A 184 -11.36 -7.54 -47.05
C PRO A 184 -11.95 -7.13 -45.70
N LYS A 185 -13.25 -7.29 -45.52
CA LYS A 185 -13.88 -7.22 -44.21
C LYS A 185 -13.32 -8.36 -43.36
N VAL A 186 -12.16 -8.15 -42.75
CA VAL A 186 -11.60 -9.05 -41.77
C VAL A 186 -12.33 -8.75 -40.47
N ASP A 187 -13.27 -9.64 -40.13
CA ASP A 187 -13.96 -9.63 -38.84
C ASP A 187 -12.91 -9.89 -37.75
N ILE A 188 -12.52 -8.85 -37.02
CA ILE A 188 -11.41 -8.86 -36.04
C ILE A 188 -11.81 -9.59 -34.73
N SER A 189 -12.93 -10.32 -34.73
CA SER A 189 -13.43 -11.03 -33.56
C SER A 189 -12.76 -12.38 -33.32
N GLU A 190 -12.02 -12.95 -34.28
CA GLU A 190 -11.51 -14.34 -34.17
C GLU A 190 -10.00 -14.49 -33.84
N VAL A 191 -9.19 -13.42 -33.80
CA VAL A 191 -7.70 -13.54 -33.70
C VAL A 191 -7.08 -12.98 -32.42
N LEU A 192 -7.87 -12.54 -31.43
CA LEU A 192 -7.32 -12.24 -30.12
C LEU A 192 -7.32 -13.52 -29.26
N PRO A 193 -6.16 -14.02 -28.79
CA PRO A 193 -6.13 -15.13 -27.85
C PRO A 193 -6.84 -14.71 -26.56
N ASP A 194 -7.74 -15.57 -26.08
CA ASP A 194 -8.54 -15.31 -24.89
C ASP A 194 -7.64 -15.09 -23.68
N VAL A 195 -7.95 -14.05 -22.88
CA VAL A 195 -7.16 -13.69 -21.70
C VAL A 195 -7.19 -14.88 -20.74
N PRO A 196 -6.04 -15.44 -20.32
CA PRO A 196 -6.05 -16.59 -19.41
C PRO A 196 -6.84 -16.28 -18.15
N SER A 197 -7.99 -16.93 -17.99
CA SER A 197 -8.88 -16.81 -16.82
C SER A 197 -8.51 -17.80 -15.71
N ASP A 198 -7.24 -18.22 -15.64
CA ASP A 198 -6.79 -19.09 -14.56
C ASP A 198 -6.77 -18.32 -13.23
N GLU A 199 -7.67 -18.72 -12.33
CA GLU A 199 -7.66 -18.29 -10.93
C GLU A 199 -6.25 -18.49 -10.35
N LEU A 200 -5.69 -17.40 -9.83
CA LEU A 200 -4.43 -17.43 -9.09
C LEU A 200 -4.45 -18.59 -8.07
N PRO A 201 -3.41 -19.44 -8.04
CA PRO A 201 -3.40 -20.59 -7.16
C PRO A 201 -3.58 -20.15 -5.70
N ARG A 202 -4.67 -20.63 -5.08
CA ARG A 202 -4.88 -20.58 -3.64
C ARG A 202 -3.61 -21.09 -2.96
N GLN A 203 -2.97 -20.25 -2.17
CA GLN A 203 -1.85 -20.67 -1.34
C GLN A 203 -2.35 -21.72 -0.34
N VAL A 204 -2.10 -22.98 -0.67
CA VAL A 204 -2.32 -24.13 0.23
C VAL A 204 -1.40 -23.95 1.43
N LYS A 205 -2.01 -23.98 2.61
CA LYS A 205 -1.35 -24.02 3.92
C LYS A 205 -0.19 -25.02 3.89
N ARG A 206 1.03 -24.53 4.07
CA ARG A 206 2.17 -25.39 4.40
C ARG A 206 2.04 -25.77 5.88
N GLU A 207 1.55 -26.98 6.14
CA GLU A 207 1.83 -27.67 7.38
C GLU A 207 3.35 -27.96 7.46
N LYS A 208 3.98 -27.59 8.57
CA LYS A 208 5.29 -28.11 8.95
C LYS A 208 5.22 -28.61 10.39
N GLU A 209 5.24 -29.93 10.52
CA GLU A 209 5.48 -30.68 11.74
C GLU A 209 6.92 -30.48 12.30
N PRO A 210 7.18 -30.85 13.58
CA PRO A 210 8.23 -30.24 14.40
C PRO A 210 9.62 -30.85 14.23
N ALA A 211 10.65 -30.00 14.33
CA ALA A 211 12.06 -30.40 14.30
C ALA A 211 12.53 -31.02 15.63
N LYS A 212 13.16 -32.20 15.53
CA LYS A 212 13.80 -32.94 16.63
C LYS A 212 15.03 -32.20 17.18
N LYS A 213 15.21 -32.33 18.51
CA LYS A 213 16.40 -31.93 19.28
C LYS A 213 17.64 -32.69 18.80
N VAL A 214 18.77 -32.00 18.68
CA VAL A 214 20.10 -32.62 18.71
C VAL A 214 20.89 -31.95 19.83
N LEU A 215 21.25 -32.77 20.83
CA LEU A 215 22.21 -32.48 21.89
C LEU A 215 23.61 -32.51 21.29
N ILE A 216 24.48 -31.57 21.68
CA ILE A 216 25.93 -31.72 21.54
C ILE A 216 26.52 -31.56 22.93
N GLU A 217 27.05 -32.67 23.41
CA GLU A 217 27.94 -32.83 24.56
C GLU A 217 29.29 -33.25 23.98
N ALA A 218 30.34 -32.48 24.27
CA ALA A 218 31.77 -32.84 24.31
C ALA A 218 32.60 -31.55 24.39
#